data_AF-A0A2V9G7Q3-F1
#
_entry.id   AF-A0A2V9G7Q3-F1
#
_cell.length_a   1.000
_cell.length_b   1.000
_cell.length_c   1.000
_cell.angle_alpha   90.00
_cell.angle_beta   90.00
_cell.angle_gamma   90.00
#
_symmetry.space_group_name_H-M   'P 1'
#
loop_
_entity.id
_entity.type
_entity.pdbx_description
1 polymer ?
#
loop_
_entity_poly.entity_id
_entity_poly.type
_entity_poly.pdbx_seq_one_letter_code
_entity_poly.pdbx_strand_id
1 'polypeptide(L)'
;NNKPDESVIVKLAEHLAIRFSLERFERGEVKVNAVRQMLDRMNQEIENLRKILGSHEDKMSEAGILAESHREILDKQFWAAVPESGKRAVLLSGDAWCIPPRNVQSYVGELIEHGNIAEAISILQNYAACADSEDADARKKTAVGLSEMAELYAKADPKLLSEALRHVGLRLSVEQDSELQGLVSAAFVRLSQEAATSRYFPAMEQALDLVAGVESQRPGIARTLRGKMGIEERVPEFVEEALKARQVAAGLTDVLRLLPQTTMEQLSARFNRCSLRDDSEHVANLAADMGEEAVQYLRSTVRGGPIAEAVEMAGLLSRLDPESVMVFLPGRMKDFPRTSQDRIVRQISASGAARRCHILLELLDHVDPLVTPLVIDEIGVTADREALGKLLTIADGDLPPGGGSFLRVKAIEALGRIQAQESASTLKRLVEAKKVFGWVQPLELRIAALQALDKLDPDWVHDYLPKSGIDQEDFTLAPLEIPLSSRFVRQRRHTRVRLQKPVRAVSINLTENCSLEIKTASLSGGVATISRHLPPGTQVQLKLQVGMRNLQATALMRDYRAQDMAFEIVDMNLEERSKYRRLLAGSLQPTGPAVVESDVTPEPVGVAASK
;
A
#
# COMPACT_ATOMS: atom_id res chain seq x y z
N ASN A 1 -60.26 -34.02 -43.45
CA ASN A 1 -59.20 -33.14 -43.99
C ASN A 1 -58.51 -32.42 -42.85
N ASN A 2 -57.49 -33.08 -42.28
CA ASN A 2 -56.57 -32.44 -41.34
C ASN A 2 -55.70 -31.46 -42.14
N LYS A 3 -55.90 -30.16 -41.93
CA LYS A 3 -54.85 -29.19 -42.26
C LYS A 3 -53.64 -29.57 -41.41
N PRO A 4 -52.45 -29.81 -41.99
CA PRO A 4 -51.25 -30.01 -41.20
C PRO A 4 -51.07 -28.78 -40.30
N ASP A 5 -50.84 -29.04 -39.02
CA ASP A 5 -50.63 -28.03 -37.99
C ASP A 5 -49.53 -27.07 -38.45
N GLU A 6 -49.82 -25.77 -38.55
CA GLU A 6 -48.98 -24.75 -39.22
C GLU A 6 -47.57 -24.69 -38.59
N SER A 7 -47.47 -24.99 -37.30
CA SER A 7 -46.24 -25.20 -36.52
C SER A 7 -45.34 -26.32 -37.07
N VAL A 8 -45.93 -27.40 -37.60
CA VAL A 8 -45.22 -28.57 -38.12
C VAL A 8 -44.60 -28.26 -39.49
N ILE A 9 -45.27 -27.46 -40.32
CA ILE A 9 -44.76 -27.08 -41.65
C ILE A 9 -43.53 -26.18 -41.53
N VAL A 10 -43.57 -25.22 -40.60
CA VAL A 10 -42.44 -24.33 -40.33
C VAL A 10 -41.25 -25.14 -39.78
N LYS A 11 -41.47 -26.01 -38.79
CA LYS A 11 -40.41 -26.89 -38.26
C LYS A 11 -39.81 -27.83 -39.32
N LEU A 12 -40.63 -28.32 -40.26
CA LEU A 12 -40.15 -29.15 -41.36
C LEU A 12 -39.29 -28.34 -42.34
N ALA A 13 -39.68 -27.11 -42.66
CA ALA A 13 -38.91 -26.21 -43.50
C ALA A 13 -37.56 -25.85 -42.86
N GLU A 14 -37.54 -25.58 -41.56
CA GLU A 14 -36.32 -25.36 -40.77
C GLU A 14 -35.40 -26.58 -40.81
N HIS A 15 -35.94 -27.78 -40.59
CA HIS A 15 -35.18 -29.03 -40.62
C HIS A 15 -34.62 -29.34 -42.03
N LEU A 16 -35.40 -29.07 -43.08
CA LEU A 16 -34.96 -29.24 -44.47
C LEU A 16 -33.89 -28.21 -44.86
N ALA A 17 -34.00 -26.96 -44.39
CA ALA A 17 -33.00 -25.93 -44.63
C ALA A 17 -31.65 -26.28 -43.97
N ILE A 18 -31.67 -26.78 -42.73
CA ILE A 18 -30.48 -27.28 -42.03
C ILE A 18 -29.88 -28.46 -42.82
N ARG A 19 -30.69 -29.46 -43.18
CA ARG A 19 -30.21 -30.64 -43.91
C ARG A 19 -29.63 -30.29 -45.29
N PHE A 20 -30.28 -29.41 -46.04
CA PHE A 20 -29.78 -28.94 -47.33
C PHE A 20 -28.45 -28.19 -47.21
N SER A 21 -28.32 -27.35 -46.17
CA SER A 21 -27.07 -26.64 -45.87
C SER A 21 -25.95 -27.61 -45.50
N LEU A 22 -26.26 -28.61 -44.68
CA LEU A 22 -25.31 -29.67 -44.27
C LEU A 22 -24.84 -30.49 -45.47
N GLU A 23 -25.75 -30.96 -46.32
CA GLU A 23 -25.40 -31.76 -47.50
C GLU A 23 -24.50 -31.00 -48.48
N ARG A 24 -24.70 -29.68 -48.63
CA ARG A 24 -23.83 -28.84 -49.47
C ARG A 24 -22.48 -28.53 -48.84
N PHE A 25 -22.46 -28.34 -47.51
CA PHE A 25 -21.22 -28.15 -46.76
C PHE A 25 -20.35 -29.40 -46.79
N GLU A 26 -20.93 -30.58 -46.54
CA GLU A 26 -20.22 -31.87 -46.57
C GLU A 26 -19.66 -32.22 -47.96
N ARG A 27 -20.32 -31.77 -49.05
CA ARG A 27 -19.82 -31.92 -50.42
C ARG A 27 -18.73 -30.92 -50.80
N GLY A 28 -18.40 -29.97 -49.92
CA GLY A 28 -17.41 -28.91 -50.17
C GLY A 28 -17.85 -27.87 -51.22
N GLU A 29 -19.13 -27.86 -51.59
CA GLU A 29 -19.67 -26.97 -52.63
C GLU A 29 -19.76 -25.51 -52.17
N VAL A 30 -19.71 -25.26 -50.86
CA VAL A 30 -19.94 -23.95 -50.24
C VAL A 30 -18.94 -23.71 -49.12
N LYS A 31 -18.23 -22.58 -49.16
CA LYS A 31 -17.33 -22.13 -48.08
C LYS A 31 -18.12 -21.83 -46.81
N VAL A 32 -17.51 -21.99 -45.64
CA VAL A 32 -18.16 -21.83 -44.32
C VAL A 32 -18.89 -20.48 -44.20
N ASN A 33 -18.25 -19.39 -44.61
CA ASN A 33 -18.84 -18.05 -44.63
C ASN A 33 -20.09 -17.92 -45.55
N ALA A 34 -20.15 -18.72 -46.62
CA ALA A 34 -21.25 -18.77 -47.56
C ALA A 34 -22.40 -19.69 -47.10
N VAL A 35 -22.16 -20.62 -46.16
CA VAL A 35 -23.22 -21.38 -45.50
C VAL A 35 -24.16 -20.44 -44.74
N ARG A 36 -23.61 -19.42 -44.08
CA ARG A 36 -24.44 -18.41 -43.42
C ARG A 36 -25.24 -17.56 -44.38
N GLN A 37 -24.67 -17.15 -45.52
CA GLN A 37 -25.43 -16.43 -46.54
C GLN A 37 -26.55 -17.30 -47.13
N MET A 38 -26.33 -18.61 -47.19
CA MET A 38 -27.36 -19.56 -47.58
C MET A 38 -28.45 -19.66 -46.50
N LEU A 39 -28.07 -19.81 -45.23
CA LEU A 39 -29.00 -19.81 -44.09
C LEU A 39 -29.76 -18.48 -44.00
N ASP A 40 -29.14 -17.34 -44.29
CA ASP A 40 -29.79 -16.03 -44.32
C ASP A 40 -30.81 -15.92 -45.45
N ARG A 41 -30.48 -16.41 -46.66
CA ARG A 41 -31.42 -16.50 -47.78
C ARG A 41 -32.57 -17.46 -47.45
N MET A 42 -32.27 -18.63 -46.90
CA MET A 42 -33.29 -19.60 -46.51
C MET A 42 -34.14 -19.11 -45.35
N ASN A 43 -33.57 -18.38 -44.40
CA ASN A 43 -34.32 -17.74 -43.32
C ASN A 43 -35.23 -16.64 -43.87
N GLN A 44 -34.77 -15.85 -44.84
CA GLN A 44 -35.64 -14.89 -45.52
C GLN A 44 -36.79 -15.58 -46.25
N GLU A 45 -36.55 -16.73 -46.87
CA GLU A 45 -37.61 -17.54 -47.50
C GLU A 45 -38.55 -18.21 -46.49
N ILE A 46 -38.03 -18.67 -45.34
CA ILE A 46 -38.82 -19.21 -44.22
C ILE A 46 -39.65 -18.10 -43.58
N GLU A 47 -39.12 -16.89 -43.47
CA GLU A 47 -39.80 -15.71 -42.97
C GLU A 47 -40.89 -15.25 -43.94
N ASN A 48 -40.62 -15.32 -45.24
CA ASN A 48 -41.64 -15.12 -46.28
C ASN A 48 -42.73 -16.19 -46.17
N LEU A 49 -42.36 -17.46 -45.97
CA LEU A 49 -43.30 -18.57 -45.72
C LEU A 49 -44.13 -18.31 -44.44
N ARG A 50 -43.54 -17.79 -43.37
CA ARG A 50 -44.25 -17.43 -42.12
C ARG A 50 -45.19 -16.26 -42.30
N LYS A 51 -44.80 -15.21 -43.05
CA LYS A 51 -45.70 -14.10 -43.44
C LYS A 51 -46.89 -14.57 -44.27
N ILE A 52 -46.66 -15.55 -45.15
CA ILE A 52 -47.70 -16.19 -45.96
C ILE A 52 -48.59 -17.11 -45.11
N LEU A 53 -48.04 -17.73 -44.07
CA LEU A 53 -48.72 -18.71 -43.20
C LEU A 53 -49.36 -18.10 -41.94
N GLY A 54 -49.13 -16.82 -41.64
CA GLY A 54 -49.93 -16.00 -40.72
C GLY A 54 -49.96 -16.45 -39.25
N SER A 55 -49.24 -15.69 -38.40
CA SER A 55 -49.41 -15.54 -36.94
C SER A 55 -48.67 -16.50 -35.99
N HIS A 56 -47.53 -16.04 -35.47
CA HIS A 56 -47.11 -16.41 -34.11
C HIS A 56 -46.10 -15.44 -33.45
N GLU A 57 -45.34 -14.65 -34.22
CA GLU A 57 -44.34 -13.71 -33.65
C GLU A 57 -44.93 -12.37 -33.16
N ASP A 58 -45.91 -11.81 -33.88
CA ASP A 58 -46.54 -10.53 -33.49
C ASP A 58 -47.13 -10.58 -32.06
N LYS A 59 -47.65 -11.74 -31.65
CA LYS A 59 -48.24 -11.96 -30.31
C LYS A 59 -47.20 -12.06 -29.19
N MET A 60 -45.96 -12.46 -29.49
CA MET A 60 -44.90 -12.63 -28.49
C MET A 60 -44.14 -11.31 -28.26
N SER A 61 -43.98 -10.50 -29.31
CA SER A 61 -43.42 -9.16 -29.21
C SER A 61 -44.35 -8.17 -28.49
N GLU A 62 -45.69 -8.31 -28.64
CA GLU A 62 -46.68 -7.52 -27.87
C GLU A 62 -46.69 -7.85 -26.37
N ALA A 63 -46.17 -9.01 -25.96
CA ALA A 63 -46.14 -9.46 -24.56
C ALA A 63 -44.88 -9.00 -23.78
N GLY A 64 -43.98 -8.22 -24.39
CA GLY A 64 -42.81 -7.64 -23.72
C GLY A 64 -41.72 -8.65 -23.34
N ILE A 65 -41.76 -9.87 -23.89
CA ILE A 65 -40.71 -10.88 -23.68
C ILE A 65 -39.61 -10.66 -24.73
N LEU A 66 -38.38 -10.42 -24.29
CA LEU A 66 -37.19 -10.36 -25.16
C LEU A 66 -36.95 -11.75 -25.77
N ALA A 67 -37.55 -12.02 -26.93
CA ALA A 67 -37.38 -13.26 -27.67
C ALA A 67 -36.04 -13.26 -28.42
N GLU A 68 -35.25 -14.34 -28.29
CA GLU A 68 -34.05 -14.57 -29.13
C GLU A 68 -34.46 -14.56 -30.61
N SER A 69 -33.63 -13.98 -31.49
CA SER A 69 -33.98 -13.94 -32.92
C SER A 69 -34.03 -15.37 -33.47
N HIS A 70 -35.08 -15.72 -34.23
CA HIS A 70 -35.20 -17.08 -34.79
C HIS A 70 -34.02 -17.47 -35.70
N ARG A 71 -33.34 -16.48 -36.28
CA ARG A 71 -32.05 -16.62 -36.95
C ARG A 71 -31.00 -17.28 -36.06
N GLU A 72 -30.86 -16.82 -34.82
CA GLU A 72 -29.92 -17.40 -33.85
C GLU A 72 -30.33 -18.83 -33.47
N ILE A 73 -31.63 -19.13 -33.42
CA ILE A 73 -32.13 -20.49 -33.15
C ILE A 73 -31.74 -21.44 -34.30
N LEU A 74 -31.90 -21.01 -35.55
CA LEU A 74 -31.52 -21.80 -36.72
C LEU A 74 -30.02 -21.98 -36.85
N ASP A 75 -29.22 -20.94 -36.60
CA ASP A 75 -27.77 -21.02 -36.57
C ASP A 75 -27.29 -21.99 -35.47
N LYS A 76 -27.89 -21.91 -34.26
CA LYS A 76 -27.65 -22.87 -33.17
C LYS A 76 -27.99 -24.31 -33.56
N GLN A 77 -29.15 -24.54 -34.18
CA GLN A 77 -29.58 -25.88 -34.61
C GLN A 77 -28.72 -26.43 -35.75
N PHE A 78 -28.31 -25.59 -36.70
CA PHE A 78 -27.38 -25.98 -37.75
C PHE A 78 -26.07 -26.46 -37.14
N TRP A 79 -25.43 -25.65 -36.31
CA TRP A 79 -24.15 -26.03 -35.69
C TRP A 79 -24.28 -27.20 -34.72
N ALA A 80 -25.43 -27.42 -34.09
CA ALA A 80 -25.67 -28.63 -33.31
C ALA A 80 -25.70 -29.91 -34.18
N ALA A 81 -26.15 -29.79 -35.44
CA ALA A 81 -26.28 -30.91 -36.37
C ALA A 81 -25.02 -31.16 -37.24
N VAL A 82 -24.08 -30.21 -37.31
CA VAL A 82 -22.79 -30.41 -38.00
C VAL A 82 -21.96 -31.49 -37.28
N PRO A 83 -21.40 -32.50 -37.99
CA PRO A 83 -20.51 -33.49 -37.39
C PRO A 83 -19.28 -32.86 -36.71
N GLU A 84 -18.78 -33.48 -35.64
CA GLU A 84 -17.61 -32.98 -34.88
C GLU A 84 -16.36 -32.79 -35.76
N SER A 85 -16.14 -33.67 -36.74
CA SER A 85 -15.05 -33.52 -37.70
C SER A 85 -15.17 -32.25 -38.57
N GLY A 86 -16.40 -31.84 -38.88
CA GLY A 86 -16.70 -30.61 -39.62
C GLY A 86 -16.48 -29.38 -38.75
N LYS A 87 -16.98 -29.38 -37.51
CA LYS A 87 -16.71 -28.32 -36.52
C LYS A 87 -15.21 -28.12 -36.31
N ARG A 88 -14.49 -29.23 -36.08
CA ARG A 88 -13.03 -29.25 -35.94
C ARG A 88 -12.31 -28.59 -37.11
N ALA A 89 -12.66 -28.94 -38.34
CA ALA A 89 -12.03 -28.38 -39.53
C ALA A 89 -12.21 -26.85 -39.62
N VAL A 90 -13.40 -26.35 -39.26
CA VAL A 90 -13.69 -24.91 -39.23
C VAL A 90 -12.95 -24.20 -38.09
N LEU A 91 -12.95 -24.76 -36.89
CA LEU A 91 -12.26 -24.20 -35.71
C LEU A 91 -10.74 -24.15 -35.87
N LEU A 92 -10.18 -25.05 -36.68
CA LEU A 92 -8.75 -25.06 -37.02
C LEU A 92 -8.41 -24.17 -38.23
N SER A 93 -9.36 -23.37 -38.72
CA SER A 93 -9.18 -22.48 -39.87
C SER A 93 -9.31 -21.00 -39.48
N GLY A 94 -9.00 -20.11 -40.43
CA GLY A 94 -9.24 -18.66 -40.27
C GLY A 94 -10.72 -18.25 -40.23
N ASP A 95 -11.65 -19.21 -40.43
CA ASP A 95 -13.09 -19.00 -40.36
C ASP A 95 -13.69 -19.47 -39.03
N ALA A 96 -12.88 -19.67 -37.98
CA ALA A 96 -13.32 -20.14 -36.67
C ALA A 96 -14.45 -19.28 -36.06
N TRP A 97 -14.45 -17.98 -36.33
CA TRP A 97 -15.49 -17.00 -35.94
C TRP A 97 -16.89 -17.32 -36.49
N CYS A 98 -17.00 -18.19 -37.50
CA CYS A 98 -18.28 -18.62 -38.06
C CYS A 98 -19.05 -19.52 -37.09
N ILE A 99 -18.37 -20.19 -36.16
CA ILE A 99 -19.02 -20.99 -35.13
C ILE A 99 -19.46 -20.09 -33.97
N PRO A 100 -20.71 -20.18 -33.48
CA PRO A 100 -21.19 -19.39 -32.35
C PRO A 100 -20.32 -19.59 -31.10
N PRO A 101 -19.99 -18.51 -30.35
CA PRO A 101 -19.15 -18.57 -29.16
C PRO A 101 -19.51 -19.66 -28.16
N ARG A 102 -20.81 -19.86 -27.86
CA ARG A 102 -21.28 -20.91 -26.95
C ARG A 102 -20.91 -22.31 -27.40
N ASN A 103 -20.93 -22.56 -28.72
CA ASN A 103 -20.58 -23.87 -29.27
C ASN A 103 -19.06 -24.07 -29.24
N VAL A 104 -18.28 -23.02 -29.49
CA VAL A 104 -16.82 -23.04 -29.31
C VAL A 104 -16.48 -23.32 -27.85
N GLN A 105 -17.16 -22.65 -26.91
CA GLN A 105 -16.98 -22.82 -25.47
C GLN A 105 -17.25 -24.26 -25.04
N SER A 106 -18.36 -24.87 -25.47
CA SER A 106 -18.69 -26.26 -25.16
C SER A 106 -17.64 -27.22 -25.74
N TYR A 107 -17.32 -27.07 -27.02
CA TYR A 107 -16.38 -27.95 -27.72
C TYR A 107 -14.97 -27.89 -27.11
N VAL A 108 -14.46 -26.68 -26.87
CA VAL A 108 -13.14 -26.47 -26.24
C VAL A 108 -13.14 -26.92 -24.79
N GLY A 109 -14.23 -26.67 -24.04
CA GLY A 109 -14.40 -27.14 -22.67
C GLY A 109 -14.31 -28.67 -22.59
N GLU A 110 -15.02 -29.38 -23.45
CA GLU A 110 -14.95 -30.84 -23.55
C GLU A 110 -13.54 -31.32 -23.92
N LEU A 111 -12.85 -30.67 -24.87
CA LEU A 111 -11.47 -31.02 -25.20
C LEU A 111 -10.53 -30.89 -23.99
N ILE A 112 -10.69 -29.83 -23.19
CA ILE A 112 -9.89 -29.61 -21.98
C ILE A 112 -10.20 -30.69 -20.93
N GLU A 113 -11.47 -30.99 -20.69
CA GLU A 113 -11.90 -32.02 -19.73
C GLU A 113 -11.38 -33.42 -20.09
N HIS A 114 -11.30 -33.73 -21.39
CA HIS A 114 -10.76 -35.00 -21.89
C HIS A 114 -9.24 -35.01 -22.06
N GLY A 115 -8.54 -33.92 -21.71
CA GLY A 115 -7.08 -33.83 -21.76
C GLY A 115 -6.49 -33.54 -23.15
N ASN A 116 -7.30 -33.20 -24.14
CA ASN A 116 -6.90 -32.84 -25.50
C ASN A 116 -6.46 -31.36 -25.60
N ILE A 117 -5.54 -30.95 -24.73
CA ILE A 117 -5.14 -29.55 -24.52
C ILE A 117 -4.51 -28.92 -25.78
N ALA A 118 -3.67 -29.65 -26.51
CA ALA A 118 -2.98 -29.11 -27.69
C ALA A 118 -3.96 -28.65 -28.78
N GLU A 119 -5.05 -29.37 -28.97
CA GLU A 119 -6.08 -29.01 -29.94
C GLU A 119 -6.91 -27.81 -29.46
N ALA A 120 -7.29 -27.79 -28.18
CA ALA A 120 -7.94 -26.64 -27.56
C ALA A 120 -7.11 -25.36 -27.75
N ILE A 121 -5.80 -25.44 -27.53
CA ILE A 121 -4.86 -24.33 -27.74
C ILE A 121 -4.93 -23.84 -29.20
N SER A 122 -4.80 -24.73 -30.19
CA SER A 122 -4.84 -24.34 -31.61
C SER A 122 -6.15 -23.66 -32.00
N ILE A 123 -7.28 -24.17 -31.49
CA ILE A 123 -8.60 -23.60 -31.76
C ILE A 123 -8.73 -22.19 -31.17
N LEU A 124 -8.34 -22.00 -29.91
CA LEU A 124 -8.39 -20.70 -29.24
C LEU A 124 -7.46 -19.67 -29.89
N GLN A 125 -6.29 -20.09 -30.40
CA GLN A 125 -5.40 -19.21 -31.17
C GLN A 125 -6.04 -18.74 -32.46
N ASN A 126 -6.58 -19.66 -33.27
CA ASN A 126 -7.25 -19.32 -34.52
C ASN A 126 -8.47 -18.43 -34.29
N TYR A 127 -9.25 -18.70 -33.23
CA TYR A 127 -10.39 -17.88 -32.86
C TYR A 127 -9.95 -16.46 -32.47
N ALA A 128 -8.90 -16.30 -31.66
CA ALA A 128 -8.39 -14.98 -31.27
C ALA A 128 -7.85 -14.18 -32.48
N ALA A 129 -7.17 -14.84 -33.41
CA ALA A 129 -6.64 -14.21 -34.63
C ALA A 129 -7.74 -13.61 -35.53
N CYS A 130 -9.00 -14.06 -35.41
CA CYS A 130 -10.13 -13.50 -36.15
C CYS A 130 -10.44 -12.04 -35.76
N ALA A 131 -9.94 -11.55 -34.63
CA ALA A 131 -10.03 -10.14 -34.25
C ALA A 131 -9.22 -9.23 -35.21
N ASP A 132 -8.27 -9.81 -35.94
CA ASP A 132 -7.49 -9.09 -36.95
C ASP A 132 -8.15 -9.05 -38.34
N SER A 133 -9.29 -9.72 -38.51
CA SER A 133 -9.98 -9.82 -39.80
C SER A 133 -10.39 -8.45 -40.36
N GLU A 134 -10.35 -8.31 -41.69
CA GLU A 134 -10.92 -7.17 -42.40
C GLU A 134 -12.45 -7.15 -42.32
N ASP A 135 -13.08 -8.32 -42.16
CA ASP A 135 -14.53 -8.46 -42.00
C ASP A 135 -15.00 -7.97 -40.62
N ALA A 136 -15.86 -6.94 -40.61
CA ALA A 136 -16.41 -6.36 -39.40
C ALA A 136 -17.25 -7.35 -38.58
N ASP A 137 -17.94 -8.27 -39.24
CA ASP A 137 -18.77 -9.27 -38.55
C ASP A 137 -17.91 -10.37 -37.90
N ALA A 138 -16.79 -10.73 -38.55
CA ALA A 138 -15.78 -11.60 -37.95
C ALA A 138 -15.21 -10.97 -36.67
N ARG A 139 -14.84 -9.68 -36.72
CA ARG A 139 -14.35 -8.95 -35.53
C ARG A 139 -15.42 -8.86 -34.43
N LYS A 140 -16.66 -8.56 -34.79
CA LYS A 140 -17.80 -8.46 -33.85
C LYS A 140 -18.00 -9.77 -33.08
N LYS A 141 -18.12 -10.89 -33.80
CA LYS A 141 -18.31 -12.21 -33.19
C LYS A 141 -17.11 -12.67 -32.39
N THR A 142 -15.90 -12.36 -32.87
CA THR A 142 -14.67 -12.68 -32.15
C THR A 142 -14.60 -11.93 -30.83
N ALA A 143 -14.86 -10.62 -30.82
CA ALA A 143 -14.84 -9.82 -29.59
C ALA A 143 -15.85 -10.33 -28.53
N VAL A 144 -17.08 -10.65 -28.95
CA VAL A 144 -18.08 -11.27 -28.06
C VAL A 144 -17.57 -12.60 -27.53
N GLY A 145 -17.07 -13.48 -28.41
CA GLY A 145 -16.59 -14.80 -28.01
C GLY A 145 -15.36 -14.76 -27.09
N LEU A 146 -14.41 -13.86 -27.33
CA LEU A 146 -13.25 -13.66 -26.45
C LEU A 146 -13.68 -13.21 -25.04
N SER A 147 -14.74 -12.41 -24.95
CA SER A 147 -15.30 -12.02 -23.65
C SER A 147 -15.92 -13.23 -22.92
N GLU A 148 -16.74 -14.01 -23.62
CA GLU A 148 -17.42 -15.17 -23.03
C GLU A 148 -16.46 -16.30 -22.65
N MET A 149 -15.40 -16.50 -23.43
CA MET A 149 -14.48 -17.63 -23.29
C MET A 149 -13.18 -17.32 -22.55
N ALA A 150 -13.01 -16.13 -21.96
CA ALA A 150 -11.76 -15.72 -21.31
C ALA A 150 -11.20 -16.77 -20.33
N GLU A 151 -12.05 -17.42 -19.53
CA GLU A 151 -11.67 -18.47 -18.58
C GLU A 151 -11.05 -19.71 -19.28
N LEU A 152 -11.52 -20.06 -20.49
CA LEU A 152 -10.97 -21.18 -21.26
C LEU A 152 -9.56 -20.88 -21.77
N TYR A 153 -9.27 -19.61 -22.11
CA TYR A 153 -7.91 -19.19 -22.47
C TYR A 153 -6.95 -19.42 -21.31
N ALA A 154 -7.34 -19.06 -20.08
CA ALA A 154 -6.54 -19.30 -18.88
C ALA A 154 -6.37 -20.80 -18.58
N LYS A 155 -7.45 -21.59 -18.70
CA LYS A 155 -7.46 -23.03 -18.40
C LYS A 155 -6.65 -23.87 -19.38
N ALA A 156 -6.66 -23.54 -20.67
CA ALA A 156 -5.95 -24.32 -21.69
C ALA A 156 -4.43 -24.08 -21.65
N ASP A 157 -4.01 -22.82 -21.75
CA ASP A 157 -2.63 -22.37 -21.57
C ASP A 157 -2.65 -20.86 -21.27
N PRO A 158 -2.19 -20.41 -20.09
CA PRO A 158 -2.18 -18.99 -19.73
C PRO A 158 -1.53 -18.06 -20.77
N LYS A 159 -0.58 -18.55 -21.59
CA LYS A 159 0.02 -17.77 -22.69
C LYS A 159 -0.98 -17.35 -23.75
N LEU A 160 -2.11 -18.04 -23.86
CA LEU A 160 -3.18 -17.65 -24.79
C LEU A 160 -3.85 -16.34 -24.40
N LEU A 161 -3.89 -16.00 -23.11
CA LEU A 161 -4.40 -14.70 -22.66
C LEU A 161 -3.56 -13.55 -23.23
N SER A 162 -2.24 -13.68 -23.15
CA SER A 162 -1.28 -12.75 -23.75
C SER A 162 -1.54 -12.54 -25.25
N GLU A 163 -1.68 -13.65 -25.98
CA GLU A 163 -1.92 -13.57 -27.43
C GLU A 163 -3.28 -12.97 -27.79
N ALA A 164 -4.35 -13.36 -27.10
CA ALA A 164 -5.68 -12.79 -27.30
C ALA A 164 -5.72 -11.28 -26.96
N LEU A 165 -5.08 -10.87 -25.86
CA LEU A 165 -4.93 -9.47 -25.49
C LEU A 165 -4.20 -8.69 -26.57
N ARG A 166 -3.14 -9.25 -27.18
CA ARG A 166 -2.40 -8.63 -28.28
C ARG A 166 -3.31 -8.27 -29.44
N HIS A 167 -4.10 -9.23 -29.93
CA HIS A 167 -5.00 -9.02 -31.07
C HIS A 167 -6.04 -7.94 -30.77
N VAL A 168 -6.72 -8.05 -29.62
CA VAL A 168 -7.77 -7.10 -29.23
C VAL A 168 -7.20 -5.71 -28.92
N GLY A 169 -6.05 -5.64 -28.25
CA GLY A 169 -5.38 -4.38 -27.92
C GLY A 169 -4.91 -3.61 -29.15
N LEU A 170 -4.31 -4.29 -30.12
CA LEU A 170 -3.94 -3.66 -31.40
C LEU A 170 -5.19 -3.21 -32.18
N ARG A 171 -6.27 -4.00 -32.13
CA ARG A 171 -7.54 -3.62 -32.77
C ARG A 171 -8.16 -2.37 -32.15
N LEU A 172 -8.06 -2.18 -30.83
CA LEU A 172 -8.58 -0.98 -30.13
C LEU A 172 -7.98 0.33 -30.63
N SER A 173 -6.70 0.31 -31.02
CA SER A 173 -6.02 1.50 -31.55
C SER A 173 -6.59 1.94 -32.90
N VAL A 174 -7.01 0.99 -33.74
CA VAL A 174 -7.39 1.27 -35.14
C VAL A 174 -8.89 1.25 -35.40
N GLU A 175 -9.71 0.58 -34.59
CA GLU A 175 -11.14 0.36 -34.85
C GLU A 175 -11.93 1.67 -34.87
N GLN A 176 -12.66 1.95 -35.94
CA GLN A 176 -13.37 3.24 -36.11
C GLN A 176 -14.87 3.12 -35.80
N ASP A 177 -15.42 1.91 -35.88
CA ASP A 177 -16.82 1.67 -35.57
C ASP A 177 -17.05 1.70 -34.05
N SER A 178 -18.00 2.51 -33.59
CA SER A 178 -18.24 2.75 -32.16
C SER A 178 -18.88 1.56 -31.44
N GLU A 179 -19.75 0.80 -32.12
CA GLU A 179 -20.39 -0.40 -31.57
C GLU A 179 -19.33 -1.50 -31.41
N LEU A 180 -18.55 -1.72 -32.46
CA LEU A 180 -17.48 -2.72 -32.46
C LEU A 180 -16.38 -2.35 -31.47
N GLN A 181 -16.00 -1.08 -31.38
CA GLN A 181 -15.07 -0.61 -30.36
C GLN A 181 -15.56 -0.92 -28.94
N GLY A 182 -16.86 -0.78 -28.67
CA GLY A 182 -17.45 -1.16 -27.39
C GLY A 182 -17.28 -2.65 -27.07
N LEU A 183 -17.50 -3.52 -28.06
CA LEU A 183 -17.33 -4.97 -27.91
C LEU A 183 -15.87 -5.38 -27.74
N VAL A 184 -14.96 -4.80 -28.54
CA VAL A 184 -13.51 -5.03 -28.44
C VAL A 184 -13.00 -4.55 -27.07
N SER A 185 -13.51 -3.41 -26.57
CA SER A 185 -13.19 -2.91 -25.22
C SER A 185 -13.65 -3.88 -24.13
N ALA A 186 -14.86 -4.44 -24.25
CA ALA A 186 -15.37 -5.43 -23.31
C ALA A 186 -14.53 -6.72 -23.30
N ALA A 187 -14.12 -7.20 -24.48
CA ALA A 187 -13.24 -8.35 -24.62
C ALA A 187 -11.88 -8.11 -23.95
N PHE A 188 -11.28 -6.95 -24.20
CA PHE A 188 -10.00 -6.58 -23.62
C PHE A 188 -10.07 -6.54 -22.10
N VAL A 189 -11.11 -5.89 -21.55
CA VAL A 189 -11.35 -5.83 -20.10
C VAL A 189 -11.52 -7.22 -19.51
N ARG A 190 -12.34 -8.07 -20.14
CA ARG A 190 -12.64 -9.40 -19.60
C ARG A 190 -11.42 -10.32 -19.60
N LEU A 191 -10.60 -10.29 -20.66
CA LEU A 191 -9.32 -11.01 -20.72
C LEU A 191 -8.32 -10.48 -19.67
N SER A 192 -8.28 -9.17 -19.45
CA SER A 192 -7.42 -8.56 -18.41
C SER A 192 -7.84 -8.97 -16.99
N GLN A 193 -9.15 -8.98 -16.72
CA GLN A 193 -9.70 -9.43 -15.45
C GLN A 193 -9.42 -10.92 -15.20
N GLU A 194 -9.48 -11.74 -16.25
CA GLU A 194 -9.13 -13.15 -16.16
C GLU A 194 -7.64 -13.36 -15.90
N ALA A 195 -6.77 -12.61 -16.60
CA ALA A 195 -5.32 -12.62 -16.34
C ALA A 195 -5.00 -12.25 -14.88
N ALA A 196 -5.69 -11.23 -14.36
CA ALA A 196 -5.60 -10.87 -12.95
C ALA A 196 -6.07 -12.05 -12.08
N THR A 197 -7.30 -12.54 -12.27
CA THR A 197 -7.92 -13.61 -11.45
C THR A 197 -7.04 -14.85 -11.38
N SER A 198 -6.50 -15.28 -12.53
CA SER A 198 -5.58 -16.40 -12.68
C SER A 198 -4.13 -16.09 -12.27
N ARG A 199 -3.85 -14.87 -11.80
CA ARG A 199 -2.51 -14.36 -11.39
C ARG A 199 -1.42 -14.55 -12.45
N TYR A 200 -1.79 -14.37 -13.71
CA TYR A 200 -0.85 -14.50 -14.82
C TYR A 200 -0.26 -13.13 -15.19
N PHE A 201 0.82 -12.76 -14.50
CA PHE A 201 1.48 -11.45 -14.62
C PHE A 201 1.97 -11.10 -16.03
N PRO A 202 2.52 -12.02 -16.86
CA PRO A 202 2.93 -11.66 -18.22
C PRO A 202 1.78 -11.16 -19.11
N ALA A 203 0.55 -11.67 -18.92
CA ALA A 203 -0.61 -11.15 -19.65
C ALA A 203 -1.09 -9.81 -19.08
N MET A 204 -0.98 -9.60 -17.77
CA MET A 204 -1.28 -8.30 -17.16
C MET A 204 -0.31 -7.21 -17.63
N GLU A 205 0.98 -7.52 -17.68
CA GLU A 205 2.04 -6.64 -18.21
C GLU A 205 1.71 -6.22 -19.65
N GLN A 206 1.44 -7.21 -20.51
CA GLN A 206 1.06 -6.95 -21.89
C GLN A 206 -0.23 -6.13 -22.02
N ALA A 207 -1.23 -6.37 -21.16
CA ALA A 207 -2.46 -5.58 -21.17
C ALA A 207 -2.20 -4.11 -20.82
N LEU A 208 -1.35 -3.84 -19.81
CA LEU A 208 -0.98 -2.49 -19.41
C LEU A 208 -0.20 -1.77 -20.53
N ASP A 209 0.76 -2.45 -21.15
CA ASP A 209 1.53 -1.92 -22.29
C ASP A 209 0.63 -1.56 -23.49
N LEU A 210 -0.30 -2.45 -23.84
CA LEU A 210 -1.25 -2.21 -24.93
C LEU A 210 -2.15 -1.01 -24.63
N VAL A 211 -2.63 -0.88 -23.39
CA VAL A 211 -3.46 0.27 -23.00
C VAL A 211 -2.67 1.57 -23.01
N ALA A 212 -1.39 1.56 -22.64
CA ALA A 212 -0.52 2.72 -22.80
C ALA A 212 -0.38 3.12 -24.28
N GLY A 213 -0.26 2.14 -25.19
CA GLY A 213 -0.30 2.37 -26.64
C GLY A 213 -1.64 2.91 -27.15
N VAL A 214 -2.76 2.49 -26.55
CA VAL A 214 -4.09 3.06 -26.86
C VAL A 214 -4.18 4.50 -26.34
N GLU A 215 -3.62 4.80 -25.17
CA GLU A 215 -3.67 6.14 -24.57
C GLU A 215 -3.03 7.21 -25.46
N SER A 216 -1.93 6.88 -26.15
CA SER A 216 -1.26 7.83 -27.06
C SER A 216 -2.12 8.24 -28.25
N GLN A 217 -3.09 7.41 -28.66
CA GLN A 217 -3.97 7.67 -29.79
C GLN A 217 -5.37 8.11 -29.35
N ARG A 218 -5.87 7.55 -28.24
CA ARG A 218 -7.27 7.61 -27.78
C ARG A 218 -7.35 7.66 -26.25
N PRO A 219 -6.97 8.78 -25.61
CA PRO A 219 -6.81 8.85 -24.16
C PRO A 219 -8.09 8.59 -23.36
N GLY A 220 -9.27 8.98 -23.88
CA GLY A 220 -10.55 8.75 -23.20
C GLY A 220 -10.93 7.27 -23.06
N ILE A 221 -10.63 6.47 -24.10
CA ILE A 221 -10.88 5.03 -24.08
C ILE A 221 -9.88 4.35 -23.14
N ALA A 222 -8.59 4.67 -23.25
CA ALA A 222 -7.56 4.08 -22.38
C ALA A 222 -7.86 4.31 -20.90
N ARG A 223 -8.28 5.53 -20.51
CA ARG A 223 -8.69 5.85 -19.13
C ARG A 223 -9.87 5.00 -18.66
N THR A 224 -10.85 4.80 -19.54
CA THR A 224 -12.02 3.95 -19.24
C THR A 224 -11.63 2.48 -19.10
N LEU A 225 -10.69 2.01 -19.90
CA LEU A 225 -10.19 0.63 -19.85
C LEU A 225 -9.41 0.37 -18.55
N ARG A 226 -8.44 1.22 -18.18
CA ARG A 226 -7.65 1.05 -16.94
C ARG A 226 -8.55 0.83 -15.72
N GLY A 227 -9.54 1.70 -15.53
CA GLY A 227 -10.47 1.61 -14.39
C GLY A 227 -11.36 0.37 -14.40
N LYS A 228 -11.49 -0.36 -15.53
CA LYS A 228 -12.31 -1.58 -15.63
C LYS A 228 -11.50 -2.87 -15.63
N MET A 229 -10.20 -2.82 -15.93
CA MET A 229 -9.33 -4.01 -15.99
C MET A 229 -9.16 -4.68 -14.63
N GLY A 230 -9.34 -3.95 -13.52
CA GLY A 230 -9.25 -4.50 -12.15
C GLY A 230 -7.84 -4.85 -11.70
N ILE A 231 -6.79 -4.45 -12.44
CA ILE A 231 -5.39 -4.73 -12.08
C ILE A 231 -4.92 -3.79 -10.97
N GLU A 232 -5.22 -2.49 -11.09
CA GLU A 232 -4.84 -1.47 -10.09
C GLU A 232 -5.41 -1.76 -8.70
N GLU A 233 -6.67 -2.21 -8.62
CA GLU A 233 -7.34 -2.56 -7.36
C GLU A 233 -6.65 -3.72 -6.63
N ARG A 234 -5.85 -4.53 -7.34
CA ARG A 234 -5.16 -5.71 -6.82
C ARG A 234 -3.69 -5.48 -6.50
N VAL A 235 -3.16 -4.29 -6.76
CA VAL A 235 -1.80 -3.90 -6.39
C VAL A 235 -1.47 -4.18 -4.91
N PRO A 236 -2.36 -3.96 -3.92
CA PRO A 236 -2.08 -4.33 -2.54
C PRO A 236 -1.78 -5.82 -2.36
N GLU A 237 -2.50 -6.71 -3.07
CA GLU A 237 -2.25 -8.16 -3.03
C GLU A 237 -0.92 -8.52 -3.69
N PHE A 238 -0.61 -7.86 -4.80
CA PHE A 238 0.61 -8.07 -5.59
C PHE A 238 1.87 -7.62 -4.83
N VAL A 239 1.80 -6.48 -4.14
CA VAL A 239 2.87 -6.02 -3.25
C VAL A 239 3.08 -7.00 -2.09
N GLU A 240 2.00 -7.49 -1.46
CA GLU A 240 2.11 -8.49 -0.40
C GLU A 240 2.67 -9.83 -0.90
N GLU A 241 2.35 -10.24 -2.13
CA GLU A 241 2.93 -11.43 -2.77
C GLU A 241 4.44 -11.24 -3.01
N ALA A 242 4.84 -10.11 -3.58
CA ALA A 242 6.25 -9.78 -3.84
C ALA A 242 7.08 -9.74 -2.54
N LEU A 243 6.53 -9.19 -1.45
CA LEU A 243 7.22 -9.07 -0.16
C LEU A 243 7.31 -10.39 0.63
N LYS A 244 6.44 -11.36 0.35
CA LYS A 244 6.45 -12.68 1.03
C LYS A 244 7.21 -13.74 0.26
N ALA A 245 7.36 -13.55 -1.05
CA ALA A 245 7.94 -14.54 -1.93
C ALA A 245 9.44 -14.67 -1.73
N ARG A 246 9.93 -15.90 -1.55
CA ARG A 246 11.36 -16.19 -1.62
C ARG A 246 11.90 -16.00 -3.05
N GLN A 247 11.05 -16.26 -4.04
CA GLN A 247 11.29 -16.03 -5.45
C GLN A 247 10.03 -15.38 -6.03
N VAL A 248 10.16 -14.14 -6.50
CA VAL A 248 9.06 -13.37 -7.07
C VAL A 248 8.54 -14.06 -8.34
N ALA A 249 7.22 -14.12 -8.50
CA ALA A 249 6.59 -14.66 -9.69
C ALA A 249 7.05 -13.90 -10.95
N ALA A 250 7.25 -14.62 -12.06
CA ALA A 250 7.71 -14.01 -13.31
C ALA A 250 6.72 -12.94 -13.79
N GLY A 251 7.22 -11.74 -14.11
CA GLY A 251 6.43 -10.59 -14.57
C GLY A 251 5.74 -9.77 -13.46
N LEU A 252 5.69 -10.23 -12.20
CA LEU A 252 5.01 -9.49 -11.13
C LEU A 252 5.66 -8.12 -10.88
N THR A 253 6.99 -8.06 -10.81
CA THR A 253 7.72 -6.78 -10.65
C THR A 253 7.47 -5.84 -11.83
N ASP A 254 7.34 -6.37 -13.05
CA ASP A 254 7.10 -5.56 -14.25
C ASP A 254 5.68 -4.98 -14.26
N VAL A 255 4.67 -5.76 -13.86
CA VAL A 255 3.30 -5.25 -13.62
C VAL A 255 3.29 -4.12 -12.59
N LEU A 256 4.03 -4.26 -11.48
CA LEU A 256 4.13 -3.23 -10.45
C LEU A 256 4.82 -1.95 -10.95
N ARG A 257 5.85 -2.08 -11.81
CA ARG A 257 6.54 -0.95 -12.47
C ARG A 257 5.64 -0.18 -13.41
N LEU A 258 4.73 -0.86 -14.12
CA LEU A 258 3.75 -0.22 -15.00
C LEU A 258 2.64 0.51 -14.24
N LEU A 259 2.56 0.33 -12.91
CA LEU A 259 1.62 1.00 -12.01
C LEU A 259 2.36 1.74 -10.87
N PRO A 260 3.29 2.66 -11.21
CA PRO A 260 4.27 3.18 -10.24
C PRO A 260 3.60 3.96 -9.10
N GLN A 261 2.55 4.74 -9.38
CA GLN A 261 1.85 5.52 -8.37
C GLN A 261 1.21 4.62 -7.29
N THR A 262 0.29 3.74 -7.69
CA THR A 262 -0.44 2.87 -6.76
C THR A 262 0.52 1.96 -6.01
N THR A 263 1.54 1.44 -6.68
CA THR A 263 2.57 0.61 -6.05
C THR A 263 3.33 1.37 -4.96
N MET A 264 3.78 2.61 -5.24
CA MET A 264 4.52 3.41 -4.27
C MET A 264 3.67 3.89 -3.09
N GLU A 265 2.38 4.15 -3.31
CA GLU A 265 1.42 4.42 -2.24
C GLU A 265 1.32 3.21 -1.28
N GLN A 266 1.17 2.00 -1.83
CA GLN A 266 1.11 0.77 -1.02
C GLN A 266 2.43 0.45 -0.31
N LEU A 267 3.57 0.60 -0.99
CA LEU A 267 4.89 0.38 -0.39
C LEU A 267 5.17 1.40 0.71
N SER A 268 4.79 2.67 0.53
CA SER A 268 4.92 3.69 1.59
C SER A 268 4.07 3.33 2.81
N ALA A 269 2.81 2.93 2.59
CA ALA A 269 1.93 2.50 3.68
C ALA A 269 2.46 1.27 4.43
N ARG A 270 3.06 0.30 3.70
CA ARG A 270 3.68 -0.90 4.30
C ARG A 270 4.96 -0.55 5.05
N PHE A 271 5.81 0.30 4.48
CA PHE A 271 7.05 0.79 5.09
C PHE A 271 6.78 1.46 6.44
N ASN A 272 5.75 2.31 6.49
CA ASN A 272 5.33 3.04 7.70
C ASN A 272 4.83 2.14 8.84
N ARG A 273 4.53 0.87 8.56
CA ARG A 273 4.10 -0.15 9.54
C ARG A 273 5.23 -1.09 9.97
N CYS A 274 6.41 -0.99 9.34
CA CYS A 274 7.55 -1.82 9.69
C CYS A 274 8.04 -1.48 11.11
N SER A 275 8.27 -2.52 11.91
CA SER A 275 8.88 -2.38 13.24
C SER A 275 10.31 -2.94 13.28
N LEU A 276 10.62 -3.87 12.37
CA LEU A 276 11.93 -4.49 12.22
C LEU A 276 12.70 -3.85 11.05
N ARG A 277 14.02 -3.76 11.19
CA ARG A 277 14.90 -3.19 10.17
C ARG A 277 14.90 -4.03 8.89
N ASP A 278 15.02 -5.34 9.02
CA ASP A 278 15.03 -6.26 7.88
C ASP A 278 13.75 -6.13 7.04
N ASP A 279 12.58 -6.04 7.70
CA ASP A 279 11.30 -5.79 7.01
C ASP A 279 11.31 -4.47 6.26
N SER A 280 11.78 -3.39 6.91
CA SER A 280 11.85 -2.06 6.28
C SER A 280 12.82 -2.02 5.11
N GLU A 281 13.95 -2.74 5.21
CA GLU A 281 14.95 -2.85 4.16
C GLU A 281 14.40 -3.64 2.96
N HIS A 282 13.67 -4.73 3.23
CA HIS A 282 13.03 -5.51 2.17
C HIS A 282 12.00 -4.67 1.39
N VAL A 283 11.16 -3.89 2.08
CA VAL A 283 10.20 -2.98 1.43
C VAL A 283 10.92 -1.88 0.63
N ALA A 284 11.99 -1.29 1.19
CA ALA A 284 12.76 -0.27 0.50
C ALA A 284 13.47 -0.80 -0.76
N ASN A 285 13.98 -2.04 -0.72
CA ASN A 285 14.62 -2.66 -1.87
C ASN A 285 13.60 -2.91 -3.00
N LEU A 286 12.41 -3.44 -2.68
CA LEU A 286 11.35 -3.59 -3.66
C LEU A 286 10.91 -2.24 -4.25
N ALA A 287 10.85 -1.19 -3.43
CA ALA A 287 10.54 0.16 -3.90
C ALA A 287 11.63 0.73 -4.83
N ALA A 288 12.91 0.47 -4.54
CA ALA A 288 14.02 0.85 -5.42
C ALA A 288 13.93 0.13 -6.78
N ASP A 289 13.52 -1.14 -6.79
CA ASP A 289 13.35 -1.95 -8.00
C ASP A 289 12.22 -1.46 -8.92
N MET A 290 11.35 -0.55 -8.46
CA MET A 290 10.30 0.09 -9.26
C MET A 290 10.83 1.14 -10.24
N GLY A 291 12.08 1.59 -10.07
CA GLY A 291 12.76 2.48 -11.00
C GLY A 291 12.46 3.98 -10.82
N GLU A 292 13.03 4.78 -11.71
CA GLU A 292 13.11 6.25 -11.56
C GLU A 292 11.74 6.95 -11.61
N GLU A 293 10.80 6.47 -12.41
CA GLU A 293 9.44 7.05 -12.50
C GLU A 293 8.71 6.96 -11.14
N ALA A 294 8.84 5.82 -10.46
CA ALA A 294 8.27 5.59 -9.15
C ALA A 294 8.90 6.49 -8.07
N VAL A 295 10.22 6.67 -8.09
CA VAL A 295 10.91 7.60 -7.19
C VAL A 295 10.53 9.06 -7.50
N GLN A 296 10.39 9.40 -8.78
CA GLN A 296 9.97 10.73 -9.21
C GLN A 296 8.55 11.07 -8.72
N TYR A 297 7.65 10.09 -8.69
CA TYR A 297 6.33 10.26 -8.06
C TYR A 297 6.46 10.64 -6.58
N LEU A 298 7.23 9.88 -5.78
CA LEU A 298 7.48 10.25 -4.37
C LEU A 298 8.06 11.66 -4.23
N ARG A 299 9.06 12.02 -5.05
CA ARG A 299 9.67 13.37 -5.05
C ARG A 299 8.63 14.44 -5.30
N SER A 300 7.79 14.28 -6.32
CA SER A 300 6.76 15.24 -6.67
C SER A 300 5.74 15.45 -5.55
N THR A 301 5.32 14.37 -4.89
CA THR A 301 4.37 14.41 -3.78
C THR A 301 4.98 15.06 -2.55
N VAL A 302 6.22 14.69 -2.18
CA VAL A 302 6.93 15.31 -1.04
C VAL A 302 7.31 16.77 -1.33
N ARG A 303 7.54 17.15 -2.59
CA ARG A 303 7.85 18.53 -2.99
C ARG A 303 6.64 19.46 -3.00
N GLY A 304 5.47 18.99 -3.43
CA GLY A 304 4.33 19.88 -3.65
C GLY A 304 2.94 19.24 -3.56
N GLY A 305 2.84 17.94 -3.34
CA GLY A 305 1.58 17.22 -3.22
C GLY A 305 0.83 17.51 -1.91
N PRO A 306 -0.37 16.92 -1.73
CA PRO A 306 -1.16 17.05 -0.51
C PRO A 306 -0.37 16.67 0.75
N ILE A 307 -0.59 17.39 1.86
CA ILE A 307 0.15 17.18 3.11
C ILE A 307 0.03 15.73 3.60
N ALA A 308 -1.18 15.16 3.55
CA ALA A 308 -1.42 13.79 4.01
C ALA A 308 -0.58 12.76 3.25
N GLU A 309 -0.48 12.90 1.93
CA GLU A 309 0.31 12.00 1.08
C GLU A 309 1.82 12.22 1.27
N ALA A 310 2.26 13.49 1.34
CA ALA A 310 3.65 13.82 1.58
C ALA A 310 4.16 13.24 2.91
N VAL A 311 3.31 13.25 3.95
CA VAL A 311 3.62 12.66 5.27
C VAL A 311 3.81 11.15 5.18
N GLU A 312 2.96 10.44 4.43
CA GLU A 312 3.06 8.99 4.27
C GLU A 312 4.26 8.58 3.40
N MET A 313 4.69 9.41 2.45
CA MET A 313 5.80 9.13 1.55
C MET A 313 7.17 9.57 2.07
N ALA A 314 7.23 10.49 3.02
CA ALA A 314 8.49 11.08 3.51
C ALA A 314 9.48 10.02 4.04
N GLY A 315 9.00 8.99 4.73
CA GLY A 315 9.84 7.92 5.26
C GLY A 315 10.55 7.12 4.17
N LEU A 316 9.78 6.63 3.20
CA LEU A 316 10.31 5.84 2.10
C LEU A 316 11.22 6.67 1.20
N LEU A 317 10.83 7.92 0.89
CA LEU A 317 11.68 8.82 0.10
C LEU A 317 13.00 9.11 0.82
N SER A 318 13.00 9.27 2.15
CA SER A 318 14.25 9.47 2.91
C SER A 318 15.23 8.31 2.73
N ARG A 319 14.71 7.08 2.58
CA ARG A 319 15.51 5.88 2.35
C ARG A 319 16.03 5.79 0.91
N LEU A 320 15.24 6.20 -0.08
CA LEU A 320 15.57 6.08 -1.50
C LEU A 320 16.36 7.28 -2.06
N ASP A 321 16.02 8.49 -1.65
CA ASP A 321 16.65 9.73 -2.09
C ASP A 321 16.66 10.79 -0.98
N PRO A 322 17.63 10.70 -0.04
CA PRO A 322 17.73 11.64 1.07
C PRO A 322 18.01 13.08 0.62
N GLU A 323 18.67 13.31 -0.53
CA GLU A 323 18.98 14.66 -1.02
C GLU A 323 17.72 15.44 -1.32
N SER A 324 16.79 14.81 -2.04
CA SER A 324 15.49 15.39 -2.34
C SER A 324 14.73 15.79 -1.08
N VAL A 325 14.77 14.97 -0.03
CA VAL A 325 14.09 15.26 1.24
C VAL A 325 14.66 16.51 1.91
N MET A 326 15.99 16.66 1.94
CA MET A 326 16.65 17.83 2.51
C MET A 326 16.31 19.12 1.76
N VAL A 327 16.12 19.05 0.44
CA VAL A 327 15.74 20.22 -0.37
C VAL A 327 14.26 20.56 -0.21
N PHE A 328 13.38 19.55 -0.17
CA PHE A 328 11.94 19.77 -0.28
C PHE A 328 11.27 20.08 1.06
N LEU A 329 11.61 19.35 2.12
CA LEU A 329 10.84 19.44 3.36
C LEU A 329 11.03 20.76 4.13
N PRO A 330 12.25 21.30 4.35
CA PRO A 330 12.44 22.48 5.20
C PRO A 330 11.56 23.67 4.80
N GLY A 331 11.43 23.94 3.51
CA GLY A 331 10.59 25.02 2.98
C GLY A 331 9.08 24.83 3.22
N ARG A 332 8.63 23.58 3.39
CA ARG A 332 7.21 23.21 3.54
C ARG A 332 6.78 23.01 4.98
N MET A 333 7.69 22.65 5.89
CA MET A 333 7.34 22.24 7.27
C MET A 333 6.46 23.27 7.99
N LYS A 334 6.70 24.56 7.78
CA LYS A 334 5.91 25.66 8.36
C LYS A 334 4.41 25.62 7.99
N ASP A 335 4.09 25.08 6.81
CA ASP A 335 2.71 25.00 6.30
C ASP A 335 2.02 23.71 6.77
N PHE A 336 2.77 22.79 7.39
CA PHE A 336 2.25 21.51 7.84
C PHE A 336 1.72 21.65 9.27
N PRO A 337 0.55 21.08 9.59
CA PRO A 337 0.10 20.97 10.97
C PRO A 337 1.15 20.26 11.82
N ARG A 338 1.30 20.66 13.08
CA ARG A 338 2.25 20.06 14.03
C ARG A 338 2.18 18.52 14.07
N THR A 339 0.98 17.94 13.97
CA THR A 339 0.79 16.48 13.96
C THR A 339 1.43 15.82 12.74
N SER A 340 1.38 16.49 11.57
CA SER A 340 2.04 16.06 10.34
C SER A 340 3.56 16.21 10.44
N GLN A 341 4.04 17.32 11.01
CA GLN A 341 5.48 17.52 11.24
C GLN A 341 6.06 16.45 12.15
N ASP A 342 5.40 16.16 13.29
CA ASP A 342 5.80 15.09 14.20
C ASP A 342 5.83 13.72 13.50
N ARG A 343 4.81 13.41 12.70
CA ARG A 343 4.74 12.16 11.94
C ARG A 343 5.89 12.03 10.96
N ILE A 344 6.22 13.10 10.22
CA ILE A 344 7.36 13.14 9.29
C ILE A 344 8.67 12.84 10.01
N VAL A 345 8.94 13.51 11.12
CA VAL A 345 10.17 13.28 11.90
C VAL A 345 10.25 11.81 12.34
N ARG A 346 9.14 11.20 12.76
CA ARG A 346 9.12 9.77 13.10
C ARG A 346 9.39 8.86 11.90
N GLN A 347 8.83 9.18 10.73
CA GLN A 347 9.05 8.38 9.53
C GLN A 347 10.51 8.47 9.06
N ILE A 348 11.09 9.67 9.05
CA ILE A 348 12.52 9.87 8.78
C ILE A 348 13.37 9.08 9.78
N SER A 349 12.99 9.12 11.07
CA SER A 349 13.70 8.41 12.14
C SER A 349 13.68 6.89 11.93
N ALA A 350 12.53 6.34 11.54
CA ALA A 350 12.35 4.92 11.27
C ALA A 350 12.87 4.46 9.90
N SER A 351 13.21 5.39 9.00
CA SER A 351 13.52 5.06 7.59
C SER A 351 14.82 4.29 7.34
N GLY A 352 15.78 4.36 8.27
CA GLY A 352 17.13 3.83 8.03
C GLY A 352 17.89 4.57 6.91
N ALA A 353 17.53 5.82 6.60
CA ALA A 353 18.23 6.64 5.62
C ALA A 353 19.72 6.83 5.97
N ALA A 354 20.61 6.76 4.98
CA ALA A 354 22.05 6.94 5.19
C ALA A 354 22.40 8.34 5.72
N ARG A 355 21.74 9.39 5.19
CA ARG A 355 21.93 10.79 5.62
C ARG A 355 20.89 11.27 6.64
N ARG A 356 20.36 10.36 7.47
CA ARG A 356 19.30 10.67 8.43
C ARG A 356 19.67 11.81 9.37
N CYS A 357 20.92 11.90 9.84
CA CYS A 357 21.37 12.99 10.72
C CYS A 357 21.24 14.35 10.04
N HIS A 358 21.77 14.47 8.81
CA HIS A 358 21.66 15.68 7.99
C HIS A 358 20.21 16.11 7.76
N ILE A 359 19.33 15.18 7.37
CA ILE A 359 17.91 15.50 7.19
C ILE A 359 17.31 16.10 8.46
N LEU A 360 17.57 15.48 9.63
CA LEU A 360 17.02 15.97 10.90
C LEU A 360 17.60 17.33 11.31
N LEU A 361 18.90 17.57 11.04
CA LEU A 361 19.53 18.88 11.28
C LEU A 361 18.90 19.98 10.42
N GLU A 362 18.67 19.72 9.13
CA GLU A 362 18.01 20.66 8.22
C GLU A 362 16.56 20.96 8.62
N LEU A 363 15.87 20.02 9.28
CA LEU A 363 14.50 20.23 9.75
C LEU A 363 14.41 20.95 11.11
N LEU A 364 15.50 21.00 11.88
CA LEU A 364 15.48 21.42 13.28
C LEU A 364 14.97 22.85 13.48
N ASP A 365 15.31 23.75 12.56
CA ASP A 365 14.91 25.16 12.60
C ASP A 365 13.55 25.43 11.91
N HIS A 366 12.92 24.39 11.35
CA HIS A 366 11.68 24.49 10.56
C HIS A 366 10.47 23.79 11.19
N VAL A 367 10.67 23.06 12.29
CA VAL A 367 9.61 22.36 13.02
C VAL A 367 8.98 23.21 14.12
N ASP A 368 7.76 22.89 14.49
CA ASP A 368 7.06 23.42 15.66
C ASP A 368 7.90 23.20 16.94
N PRO A 369 7.98 24.17 17.86
CA PRO A 369 8.79 24.06 19.09
C PRO A 369 8.47 22.83 19.95
N LEU A 370 7.25 22.28 19.88
CA LEU A 370 6.88 21.05 20.60
C LEU A 370 7.35 19.76 19.89
N VAL A 371 7.84 19.86 18.65
CA VAL A 371 8.43 18.75 17.88
C VAL A 371 9.96 18.79 17.93
N THR A 372 10.57 19.96 18.15
CA THR A 372 12.03 20.11 18.32
C THR A 372 12.67 19.11 19.30
N PRO A 373 12.09 18.80 20.49
CA PRO A 373 12.66 17.80 21.39
C PRO A 373 12.76 16.41 20.76
N LEU A 374 11.79 16.02 19.93
CA LEU A 374 11.82 14.76 19.19
C LEU A 374 12.94 14.78 18.16
N VAL A 375 13.09 15.87 17.40
CA VAL A 375 14.18 15.99 16.41
C VAL A 375 15.54 15.84 17.08
N ILE A 376 15.80 16.53 18.20
CA ILE A 376 17.06 16.43 18.95
C ILE A 376 17.28 15.01 19.49
N ASP A 377 16.24 14.39 20.04
CA ASP A 377 16.31 13.01 20.54
C ASP A 377 16.70 12.04 19.42
N GLU A 378 16.11 12.18 18.22
CA GLU A 378 16.37 11.30 17.08
C GLU A 378 17.71 11.63 16.38
N ILE A 379 18.20 12.88 16.42
CA ILE A 379 19.59 13.23 16.08
C ILE A 379 20.55 12.49 17.02
N GLY A 380 20.31 12.51 18.33
CA GLY A 380 21.12 11.74 19.27
C GLY A 380 21.11 10.23 18.99
N VAL A 381 20.03 9.71 18.38
CA VAL A 381 19.90 8.29 17.99
C VAL A 381 20.73 7.93 16.76
N THR A 382 21.10 8.90 15.91
CA THR A 382 22.00 8.62 14.78
C THR A 382 23.43 8.36 15.21
N ALA A 383 23.82 8.81 16.42
CA ALA A 383 25.19 8.78 16.93
C ALA A 383 26.22 9.44 15.99
N ASP A 384 25.77 10.40 15.18
CA ASP A 384 26.59 11.06 14.17
C ASP A 384 27.26 12.33 14.74
N ARG A 385 28.56 12.48 14.47
CA ARG A 385 29.39 13.59 14.97
C ARG A 385 29.11 14.90 14.26
N GLU A 386 28.46 14.89 13.11
CA GLU A 386 28.12 16.13 12.39
C GLU A 386 27.18 17.03 13.18
N ALA A 387 26.34 16.45 14.06
CA ALA A 387 25.42 17.21 14.89
C ALA A 387 26.09 17.96 16.06
N LEU A 388 27.37 17.71 16.34
CA LEU A 388 28.04 18.20 17.57
C LEU A 388 27.96 19.70 17.72
N GLY A 389 28.24 20.47 16.65
CA GLY A 389 28.22 21.92 16.70
C GLY A 389 26.86 22.46 17.16
N LYS A 390 25.78 22.06 16.48
CA LYS A 390 24.41 22.51 16.80
C LYS A 390 23.97 22.04 18.19
N LEU A 391 24.29 20.81 18.59
CA LEU A 391 23.94 20.30 19.91
C LEU A 391 24.67 21.03 21.05
N LEU A 392 25.96 21.36 20.87
CA LEU A 392 26.72 22.14 21.85
C LEU A 392 26.17 23.56 21.99
N THR A 393 25.81 24.22 20.89
CA THR A 393 25.13 25.53 20.89
C THR A 393 23.85 25.50 21.73
N ILE A 394 23.00 24.48 21.52
CA ILE A 394 21.76 24.31 22.29
C ILE A 394 22.07 23.99 23.77
N ALA A 395 23.04 23.13 24.05
CA ALA A 395 23.43 22.79 25.42
C ALA A 395 23.92 24.02 26.22
N ASP A 396 24.65 24.93 25.56
CA ASP A 396 25.11 26.19 26.14
C ASP A 396 23.99 27.21 26.37
N GLY A 397 22.83 26.99 25.76
CA GLY A 397 21.62 27.77 26.00
C GLY A 397 21.29 28.76 24.89
N ASP A 398 21.98 28.71 23.76
CA ASP A 398 21.55 29.37 22.54
C ASP A 398 20.45 28.51 21.89
N LEU A 399 19.20 28.85 22.21
CA LEU A 399 18.03 28.04 21.92
C LEU A 399 17.33 28.51 20.64
N PRO A 400 16.77 27.59 19.84
CA PRO A 400 15.91 27.97 18.72
C PRO A 400 14.67 28.74 19.21
N PRO A 401 14.01 29.53 18.33
CA PRO A 401 12.81 30.28 18.69
C PRO A 401 11.73 29.42 19.35
N GLY A 402 11.19 29.89 20.48
CA GLY A 402 10.20 29.12 21.27
C GLY A 402 10.78 27.98 22.09
N GLY A 403 12.11 27.77 22.06
CA GLY A 403 12.81 26.75 22.81
C GLY A 403 12.91 27.05 24.30
N GLY A 404 12.51 26.09 25.13
CA GLY A 404 12.65 26.13 26.58
C GLY A 404 13.93 25.47 27.09
N SER A 405 14.23 25.65 28.38
CA SER A 405 15.39 25.02 29.05
C SER A 405 15.36 23.48 29.01
N PHE A 406 14.19 22.88 28.79
CA PHE A 406 14.04 21.44 28.53
C PHE A 406 14.83 20.97 27.30
N LEU A 407 14.94 21.79 26.24
CA LEU A 407 15.72 21.45 25.05
C LEU A 407 17.21 21.31 25.35
N ARG A 408 17.74 22.08 26.32
CA ARG A 408 19.15 21.95 26.75
C ARG A 408 19.41 20.57 27.34
N VAL A 409 18.47 20.05 28.14
CA VAL A 409 18.55 18.66 28.66
C VAL A 409 18.59 17.69 27.49
N LYS A 410 17.71 17.86 26.51
CA LYS A 410 17.65 16.97 25.34
C LYS A 410 18.92 16.99 24.49
N ALA A 411 19.51 18.16 24.29
CA ALA A 411 20.78 18.29 23.59
C ALA A 411 21.93 17.60 24.34
N ILE A 412 22.00 17.74 25.67
CA ILE A 412 22.99 17.06 26.50
C ILE A 412 22.79 15.53 26.47
N GLU A 413 21.54 15.05 26.57
CA GLU A 413 21.22 13.63 26.43
C GLU A 413 21.62 13.09 25.05
N ALA A 414 21.47 13.89 23.98
CA ALA A 414 21.91 13.55 22.62
C ALA A 414 23.45 13.52 22.50
N LEU A 415 24.16 14.50 23.08
CA LEU A 415 25.64 14.51 23.13
C LEU A 415 26.19 13.26 23.82
N GLY A 416 25.58 12.86 24.94
CA GLY A 416 25.95 11.62 25.65
C GLY A 416 25.72 10.33 24.84
N ARG A 417 24.87 10.36 23.80
CA ARG A 417 24.68 9.22 22.89
C ARG A 417 25.69 9.21 21.75
N ILE A 418 26.09 10.39 21.26
CA ILE A 418 27.13 10.52 20.23
C ILE A 418 28.52 10.16 20.79
N GLN A 419 28.74 10.35 22.09
CA GLN A 419 29.99 10.01 22.78
C GLN A 419 31.23 10.69 22.17
N ALA A 420 31.11 11.96 21.77
CA ALA A 420 32.24 12.73 21.27
C ALA A 420 33.02 13.41 22.40
N GLN A 421 34.32 13.12 22.48
CA GLN A 421 35.20 13.66 23.53
C GLN A 421 35.29 15.19 23.54
N GLU A 422 35.07 15.83 22.40
CA GLU A 422 35.02 17.28 22.22
C GLU A 422 33.94 17.95 23.08
N SER A 423 32.90 17.20 23.45
CA SER A 423 31.84 17.70 24.34
C SER A 423 32.25 17.72 25.82
N ALA A 424 33.28 16.98 26.22
CA ALA A 424 33.61 16.77 27.63
C ALA A 424 33.95 18.07 28.37
N SER A 425 34.69 19.00 27.75
CA SER A 425 35.04 20.29 28.37
C SER A 425 33.81 21.15 28.65
N THR A 426 32.89 21.24 27.69
CA THR A 426 31.61 21.94 27.82
C THR A 426 30.74 21.29 28.90
N LEU A 427 30.64 19.96 28.91
CA LEU A 427 29.85 19.24 29.91
C LEU A 427 30.42 19.41 31.33
N LYS A 428 31.75 19.34 31.51
CA LYS A 428 32.40 19.61 32.80
C LYS A 428 32.10 21.02 33.29
N ARG A 429 32.19 22.02 32.42
CA ARG A 429 31.81 23.41 32.73
C ARG A 429 30.36 23.52 33.21
N LEU A 430 29.41 22.81 32.58
CA LEU A 430 28.00 22.83 33.00
C LEU A 430 27.80 22.26 34.40
N VAL A 431 28.54 21.20 34.75
CA VAL A 431 28.46 20.55 36.07
C VAL A 431 29.15 21.37 37.16
N GLU A 432 30.32 21.95 36.86
CA GLU A 432 31.22 22.60 37.81
C GLU A 432 30.88 24.05 38.12
N ALA A 433 30.16 24.75 37.23
CA ALA A 433 29.93 26.18 37.36
C ALA A 433 29.15 26.55 38.65
N LYS A 434 29.79 27.33 39.53
CA LYS A 434 29.26 27.78 40.83
C LYS A 434 29.01 29.29 40.86
N LYS A 435 28.02 29.70 41.65
CA LYS A 435 27.79 31.09 42.09
C LYS A 435 28.27 31.23 43.53
N VAL A 436 28.25 32.45 44.09
CA VAL A 436 28.62 32.71 45.50
C VAL A 436 27.86 31.78 46.46
N PHE A 437 26.58 31.50 46.15
CA PHE A 437 25.78 30.49 46.83
C PHE A 437 25.11 29.58 45.79
N GLY A 438 25.45 28.30 45.81
CA GLY A 438 24.86 27.29 44.91
C GLY A 438 25.48 27.23 43.52
N TRP A 439 24.74 26.63 42.60
CA TRP A 439 25.21 26.30 41.25
C TRP A 439 24.70 27.31 40.21
N VAL A 440 25.47 27.51 39.14
CA VAL A 440 25.04 28.35 38.01
C VAL A 440 23.91 27.67 37.26
N GLN A 441 24.09 26.39 36.95
CA GLN A 441 23.13 25.61 36.18
C GLN A 441 22.10 24.91 37.09
N PRO A 442 20.83 24.80 36.66
CA PRO A 442 19.80 23.98 37.31
C PRO A 442 20.20 22.52 37.47
N LEU A 443 19.65 21.86 38.50
CA LEU A 443 19.98 20.48 38.88
C LEU A 443 19.87 19.49 37.70
N GLU A 444 18.77 19.51 36.93
CA GLU A 444 18.58 18.58 35.80
C GLU A 444 19.63 18.72 34.70
N LEU A 445 20.12 19.92 34.40
CA LEU A 445 21.19 20.08 33.41
C LEU A 445 22.49 19.49 33.90
N ARG A 446 22.77 19.64 35.20
CA ARG A 446 23.96 19.08 35.84
C ARG A 446 23.88 17.55 35.89
N ILE A 447 22.72 16.98 36.21
CA ILE A 447 22.49 15.52 36.16
C ILE A 447 22.70 15.00 34.74
N ALA A 448 22.05 15.60 33.74
CA ALA A 448 22.19 15.16 32.36
C ALA A 448 23.64 15.26 31.86
N ALA A 449 24.36 16.34 32.21
CA ALA A 449 25.76 16.51 31.83
C ALA A 449 26.68 15.52 32.53
N LEU A 450 26.44 15.23 33.82
CA LEU A 450 27.20 14.23 34.55
C LEU A 450 26.95 12.81 34.01
N GLN A 451 25.70 12.48 33.66
CA GLN A 451 25.35 11.20 33.02
C GLN A 451 25.95 11.06 31.62
N ALA A 452 26.07 12.14 30.86
CA ALA A 452 26.77 12.14 29.58
C ALA A 452 28.29 11.97 29.77
N LEU A 453 28.87 12.64 30.78
CA LEU A 453 30.29 12.50 31.14
C LEU A 453 30.63 11.10 31.63
N ASP A 454 29.72 10.39 32.29
CA ASP A 454 29.96 9.02 32.76
C ASP A 454 30.30 8.06 31.60
N LYS A 455 29.81 8.38 30.40
CA LYS A 455 30.12 7.64 29.16
C LYS A 455 31.42 8.10 28.48
N LEU A 456 31.87 9.33 28.76
CA LEU A 456 33.03 9.95 28.10
C LEU A 456 34.30 9.89 28.94
N ASP A 457 34.16 10.01 30.25
CA ASP A 457 35.22 10.15 31.25
C ASP A 457 34.73 9.61 32.60
N PRO A 458 34.52 8.27 32.70
CA PRO A 458 33.97 7.62 33.91
C PRO A 458 34.85 7.83 35.14
N ASP A 459 36.18 7.87 34.97
CA ASP A 459 37.14 8.08 36.07
C ASP A 459 36.93 9.47 36.69
N TRP A 460 36.79 10.51 35.85
CA TRP A 460 36.50 11.85 36.34
C TRP A 460 35.15 11.92 37.04
N VAL A 461 34.12 11.24 36.52
CA VAL A 461 32.79 11.20 37.16
C VAL A 461 32.83 10.52 38.51
N HIS A 462 33.53 9.39 38.63
CA HIS A 462 33.72 8.67 39.88
C HIS A 462 34.34 9.57 40.97
N ASP A 463 35.35 10.35 40.60
CA ASP A 463 36.04 11.27 41.52
C ASP A 463 35.23 12.53 41.87
N TYR A 464 34.37 12.99 40.93
CA TYR A 464 33.60 14.22 41.06
C TYR A 464 32.23 14.03 41.71
N LEU A 465 31.54 12.91 41.46
CA LEU A 465 30.17 12.65 41.90
C LEU A 465 29.97 12.89 43.41
N PRO A 466 30.84 12.43 44.33
CA PRO A 466 30.69 12.69 45.78
C PRO A 466 30.72 14.18 46.16
N LYS A 467 31.32 15.04 45.32
CA LYS A 467 31.49 16.49 45.54
C LYS A 467 30.50 17.32 44.73
N SER A 468 29.70 16.67 43.88
CA SER A 468 28.79 17.32 42.93
C SER A 468 27.50 17.86 43.57
N GLY A 469 27.13 17.33 44.75
CA GLY A 469 25.83 17.59 45.35
C GLY A 469 24.64 17.02 44.56
N ILE A 470 24.90 15.99 43.74
CA ILE A 470 23.88 15.18 43.06
C ILE A 470 23.80 13.84 43.80
N ASP A 471 22.59 13.48 44.22
CA ASP A 471 22.36 12.23 44.95
C ASP A 471 22.38 11.02 44.01
N GLN A 472 22.74 9.85 44.53
CA GLN A 472 22.79 8.62 43.74
C GLN A 472 21.43 8.30 43.09
N GLU A 473 20.32 8.57 43.79
CA GLU A 473 18.96 8.36 43.25
C GLU A 473 18.68 9.21 42.01
N ASP A 474 19.12 10.48 42.00
CA ASP A 474 18.97 11.37 40.85
C ASP A 474 19.82 10.89 39.65
N PHE A 475 20.95 10.24 39.92
CA PHE A 475 21.85 9.73 38.89
C PHE A 475 21.37 8.42 38.24
N THR A 476 20.50 7.63 38.88
CA THR A 476 20.06 6.29 38.42
C THR A 476 19.37 6.26 37.06
N LEU A 477 18.58 7.29 36.73
CA LEU A 477 17.77 7.33 35.51
C LEU A 477 18.53 7.98 34.34
N ALA A 478 19.60 7.33 33.90
CA ALA A 478 20.37 7.78 32.73
C ALA A 478 19.68 7.43 31.40
N PRO A 479 19.91 8.21 30.33
CA PRO A 479 19.51 7.81 28.98
C PRO A 479 20.13 6.48 28.57
N LEU A 480 19.31 5.62 27.97
CA LEU A 480 19.74 4.30 27.48
C LEU A 480 20.78 4.45 26.38
N GLU A 481 21.70 3.49 26.33
CA GLU A 481 22.57 3.28 25.17
C GLU A 481 21.78 2.74 23.99
N ILE A 482 22.30 2.99 22.79
CA ILE A 482 21.64 2.62 21.55
C ILE A 482 22.43 1.48 20.91
N PRO A 483 21.88 0.25 20.90
CA PRO A 483 22.57 -0.87 20.28
C PRO A 483 22.68 -0.65 18.78
N LEU A 484 23.90 -0.63 18.24
CA LEU A 484 24.15 -0.50 16.79
C LEU A 484 23.45 -1.62 16.00
N SER A 485 23.41 -2.82 16.57
CA SER A 485 22.80 -4.04 16.02
C SER A 485 21.32 -4.23 16.37
N SER A 486 20.63 -3.19 16.85
CA SER A 486 19.22 -3.33 17.20
C SER A 486 18.38 -3.73 15.98
N ARG A 487 17.60 -4.80 16.11
CA ARG A 487 16.68 -5.28 15.06
C ARG A 487 15.51 -4.34 14.78
N PHE A 488 15.21 -3.41 15.68
CA PHE A 488 14.06 -2.53 15.56
C PHE A 488 14.41 -1.22 14.83
N VAL A 489 13.48 -0.67 14.07
CA VAL A 489 13.67 0.62 13.38
C VAL A 489 13.74 1.80 14.36
N ARG A 490 13.05 1.72 15.49
CA ARG A 490 13.03 2.76 16.53
C ARG A 490 13.62 2.25 17.85
N GLN A 491 14.40 3.12 18.48
CA GLN A 491 15.14 2.79 19.70
C GLN A 491 14.51 3.43 20.93
N ARG A 492 14.58 2.72 22.05
CA ARG A 492 14.12 3.25 23.34
C ARG A 492 15.18 4.18 23.90
N ARG A 493 14.75 5.36 24.37
CA ARG A 493 15.66 6.41 24.86
C ARG A 493 15.84 6.46 26.38
N HIS A 494 14.85 5.98 27.13
CA HIS A 494 14.85 5.94 28.59
C HIS A 494 14.25 4.64 29.11
N THR A 495 14.70 4.22 30.29
CA THR A 495 14.14 3.09 31.03
C THR A 495 12.67 3.32 31.35
N ARG A 496 11.84 2.29 31.12
CA ARG A 496 10.44 2.28 31.55
C ARG A 496 10.38 1.77 32.99
N VAL A 497 9.69 2.52 33.83
CA VAL A 497 9.49 2.25 35.24
C VAL A 497 8.03 1.93 35.46
N ARG A 498 7.75 0.76 36.04
CA ARG A 498 6.43 0.42 36.54
C ARG A 498 6.24 1.11 37.89
N LEU A 499 5.22 1.94 38.00
CA LEU A 499 4.98 2.72 39.22
C LEU A 499 4.37 1.81 40.30
N GLN A 500 4.85 1.94 41.54
CA GLN A 500 4.31 1.18 42.67
C GLN A 500 2.83 1.49 42.92
N LYS A 501 2.44 2.75 42.69
CA LYS A 501 1.05 3.21 42.70
C LYS A 501 0.77 3.98 41.41
N PRO A 502 -0.38 3.76 40.75
CA PRO A 502 -0.72 4.54 39.57
C PRO A 502 -0.77 6.03 39.88
N VAL A 503 -0.18 6.84 38.98
CA VAL A 503 -0.18 8.30 39.10
C VAL A 503 -1.34 8.84 38.30
N ARG A 504 -2.24 9.56 38.98
CA ARG A 504 -3.35 10.25 38.32
C ARG A 504 -2.85 11.55 37.71
N ALA A 505 -3.24 11.80 36.47
CA ALA A 505 -3.04 13.08 35.81
C ALA A 505 -4.35 13.58 35.19
N VAL A 506 -4.46 14.89 35.01
CA VAL A 506 -5.61 15.52 34.37
C VAL A 506 -5.10 16.55 33.35
N SER A 507 -5.69 16.56 32.15
CA SER A 507 -5.41 17.62 31.18
C SER A 507 -6.03 18.93 31.63
N ILE A 508 -5.33 20.06 31.51
CA ILE A 508 -5.82 21.38 31.97
C ILE A 508 -6.06 22.39 30.85
N ASN A 509 -5.72 22.05 29.61
CA ASN A 509 -5.80 22.93 28.44
C ASN A 509 -6.91 22.53 27.45
N LEU A 510 -7.68 21.49 27.74
CA LEU A 510 -8.76 21.01 26.86
C LEU A 510 -10.10 21.60 27.31
N THR A 511 -11.05 21.76 26.38
CA THR A 511 -12.43 22.18 26.69
C THR A 511 -13.08 21.25 27.72
N GLU A 512 -12.82 19.96 27.59
CA GLU A 512 -13.19 18.94 28.56
C GLU A 512 -11.94 18.24 29.06
N ASN A 513 -11.76 18.23 30.38
CA ASN A 513 -10.59 17.61 30.97
C ASN A 513 -10.61 16.09 30.77
N CYS A 514 -9.49 15.54 30.31
CA CYS A 514 -9.25 14.10 30.23
C CYS A 514 -8.45 13.67 31.46
N SER A 515 -8.89 12.59 32.13
CA SER A 515 -8.14 11.98 33.22
C SER A 515 -7.30 10.81 32.69
N LEU A 516 -6.06 10.72 33.17
CA LEU A 516 -5.10 9.69 32.82
C LEU A 516 -4.67 8.96 34.10
N GLU A 517 -4.66 7.62 34.06
CA GLU A 517 -4.10 6.78 35.10
C GLU A 517 -2.81 6.12 34.60
N ILE A 518 -1.67 6.64 35.06
CA ILE A 518 -0.34 6.26 34.56
C ILE A 518 0.19 5.10 35.41
N LYS A 519 0.44 3.96 34.78
CA LYS A 519 1.01 2.76 35.45
C LYS A 519 2.48 2.54 35.11
N THR A 520 2.88 2.93 33.91
CA THR A 520 4.26 2.79 33.42
C THR A 520 4.71 4.11 32.82
N ALA A 521 5.89 4.57 33.22
CA ALA A 521 6.42 5.87 32.85
C ALA A 521 7.94 5.84 32.67
N SER A 522 8.48 6.86 32.02
CA SER A 522 9.89 7.10 31.77
C SER A 522 10.13 8.61 31.77
N LEU A 523 11.38 9.06 31.79
CA LEU A 523 11.70 10.49 31.76
C LEU A 523 11.22 11.23 30.49
N SER A 524 10.81 10.51 29.43
CA SER A 524 10.26 11.08 28.21
C SER A 524 8.75 10.89 28.05
N GLY A 525 8.05 10.30 29.02
CA GLY A 525 6.61 10.03 28.94
C GLY A 525 6.24 8.62 29.37
N GLY A 526 5.03 8.16 29.05
CA GLY A 526 4.51 6.90 29.60
C GLY A 526 3.29 6.35 28.87
N VAL A 527 2.67 5.36 29.50
CA VAL A 527 1.42 4.74 29.06
C VAL A 527 0.39 4.89 30.17
N ALA A 528 -0.81 5.31 29.79
CA ALA A 528 -1.90 5.55 30.71
C ALA A 528 -3.22 5.02 30.16
N THR A 529 -4.08 4.57 31.08
CA THR A 529 -5.50 4.37 30.78
C THR A 529 -6.18 5.74 30.83
N ILE A 530 -7.02 6.06 29.85
CA ILE A 530 -7.60 7.40 29.69
C ILE A 530 -9.12 7.39 29.79
N SER A 531 -9.70 8.45 30.36
CA SER A 531 -11.15 8.56 30.56
C SER A 531 -11.94 8.73 29.25
N ARG A 532 -11.27 9.20 28.19
CA ARG A 532 -11.83 9.38 26.84
C ARG A 532 -10.71 9.27 25.82
N HIS A 533 -10.99 8.74 24.64
CA HIS A 533 -10.00 8.68 23.57
C HIS A 533 -9.58 10.07 23.10
N LEU A 534 -8.29 10.26 22.84
CA LEU A 534 -7.71 11.48 22.28
C LEU A 534 -6.95 11.12 21.00
N PRO A 535 -7.14 11.86 19.89
CA PRO A 535 -6.39 11.61 18.66
C PRO A 535 -4.87 11.71 18.89
N PRO A 536 -4.05 10.88 18.24
CA PRO A 536 -2.60 11.03 18.24
C PRO A 536 -2.15 12.41 17.80
N GLY A 537 -1.09 12.91 18.45
CA GLY A 537 -0.58 14.26 18.24
C GLY A 537 -1.36 15.37 18.97
N THR A 538 -2.43 15.02 19.71
CA THR A 538 -3.12 15.98 20.58
C THR A 538 -2.16 16.48 21.66
N GLN A 539 -2.04 17.80 21.77
CA GLN A 539 -1.26 18.45 22.82
C GLN A 539 -2.07 18.53 24.11
N VAL A 540 -1.49 18.03 25.19
CA VAL A 540 -2.06 18.07 26.51
C VAL A 540 -1.08 18.71 27.49
N GLN A 541 -1.58 19.68 28.27
CA GLN A 541 -0.91 20.12 29.49
C GLN A 541 -1.41 19.22 30.62
N LEU A 542 -0.52 18.40 31.17
CA LEU A 542 -0.81 17.42 32.19
C LEU A 542 -0.48 17.98 33.57
N LYS A 543 -1.44 17.88 34.49
CA LYS A 543 -1.22 18.08 35.92
C LYS A 543 -1.21 16.71 36.59
N LEU A 544 -0.03 16.22 36.99
CA LEU A 544 0.17 14.93 37.63
C LEU A 544 0.10 15.07 39.15
N GLN A 545 -0.64 14.20 39.82
CA GLN A 545 -0.77 14.19 41.27
C GLN A 545 0.30 13.30 41.90
N VAL A 546 1.20 13.89 42.70
CA VAL A 546 2.27 13.20 43.40
C VAL A 546 2.17 13.48 44.90
N GLY A 547 1.52 12.57 45.61
CA GLY A 547 1.17 12.76 47.02
C GLY A 547 0.25 13.98 47.19
N MET A 548 0.68 14.96 47.98
CA MET A 548 -0.02 16.24 48.18
C MET A 548 0.39 17.34 47.19
N ARG A 549 1.38 17.06 46.32
CA ARG A 549 1.91 18.04 45.36
C ARG A 549 1.42 17.71 43.95
N ASN A 550 1.46 18.72 43.08
CA ASN A 550 1.16 18.56 41.67
C ASN A 550 2.40 18.87 40.84
N LEU A 551 2.57 18.10 39.76
CA LEU A 551 3.59 18.35 38.75
C LEU A 551 2.94 18.77 37.44
N GLN A 552 3.62 19.60 36.64
CA GLN A 552 3.12 20.02 35.33
C GLN A 552 4.07 19.62 34.20
N ALA A 553 3.49 19.16 33.09
CA ALA A 553 4.21 18.78 31.88
C ALA A 553 3.37 19.10 30.65
N THR A 554 4.01 19.44 29.53
CA THR A 554 3.37 19.43 28.21
C THR A 554 3.72 18.12 27.51
N ALA A 555 2.71 17.42 27.01
CA ALA A 555 2.88 16.16 26.32
C ALA A 555 2.08 16.10 25.01
N LEU A 556 2.51 15.24 24.10
CA LEU A 556 1.77 14.83 22.92
C LEU A 556 1.23 13.42 23.10
N MET A 557 -0.05 13.22 22.83
CA MET A 557 -0.69 11.90 22.85
C MET A 557 -0.20 11.04 21.69
N ARG A 558 -0.05 9.74 21.93
CA ARG A 558 0.48 8.75 21.00
C ARG A 558 -0.41 7.52 20.97
N ASP A 559 -0.62 6.96 19.79
CA ASP A 559 -1.29 5.67 19.68
C ASP A 559 -0.56 4.58 20.47
N TYR A 560 -1.37 3.73 21.08
CA TYR A 560 -0.91 2.51 21.71
C TYR A 560 -1.91 1.37 21.42
N ARG A 561 -2.50 0.73 22.43
CA ARG A 561 -3.40 -0.42 22.26
C ARG A 561 -4.77 -0.13 22.88
N ALA A 562 -5.85 -0.46 22.17
CA ALA A 562 -7.24 -0.51 22.65
C ALA A 562 -7.67 0.60 23.63
N GLN A 563 -7.51 0.39 24.94
CA GLN A 563 -7.96 1.31 26.01
C GLN A 563 -6.84 2.16 26.63
N ASP A 564 -5.58 1.84 26.33
CA ASP A 564 -4.42 2.56 26.82
C ASP A 564 -3.88 3.49 25.72
N MET A 565 -3.40 4.66 26.13
CA MET A 565 -2.72 5.60 25.25
C MET A 565 -1.33 5.90 25.78
N ALA A 566 -0.38 6.03 24.86
CA ALA A 566 0.94 6.54 25.19
C ALA A 566 0.91 8.07 25.16
N PHE A 567 1.83 8.69 25.90
CA PHE A 567 2.09 10.12 25.82
C PHE A 567 3.58 10.37 25.89
N GLU A 568 4.04 11.42 25.21
CA GLU A 568 5.44 11.83 25.17
C GLU A 568 5.57 13.24 25.71
N ILE A 569 6.39 13.42 26.74
CA ILE A 569 6.67 14.73 27.34
C ILE A 569 7.57 15.48 26.37
N VAL A 570 7.06 16.60 25.86
CA VAL A 570 7.76 17.46 24.90
C VAL A 570 8.25 18.75 25.54
N ASP A 571 7.69 19.15 26.68
CA ASP A 571 8.21 20.26 27.47
C ASP A 571 7.87 20.10 28.95
N MET A 572 8.79 20.57 29.81
CA MET A 572 8.67 20.51 31.26
C MET A 572 9.70 21.45 31.91
N ASN A 573 9.28 22.23 32.90
CA ASN A 573 10.20 23.01 33.72
C ASN A 573 11.22 22.07 34.42
N LEU A 574 12.48 22.48 34.53
CA LEU A 574 13.55 21.65 35.10
C LEU A 574 13.34 21.28 36.58
N GLU A 575 12.68 22.12 37.37
CA GLU A 575 12.30 21.78 38.75
C GLU A 575 11.22 20.70 38.78
N GLU A 576 10.23 20.78 37.88
CA GLU A 576 9.19 19.78 37.71
C GLU A 576 9.76 18.45 37.23
N ARG A 577 10.74 18.50 36.31
CA ARG A 577 11.50 17.32 35.85
C ARG A 577 12.29 16.67 36.97
N SER A 578 12.93 17.46 37.84
CA SER A 578 13.64 16.93 39.03
C SER A 578 12.69 16.14 39.95
N LYS A 579 11.50 16.70 40.22
CA LYS A 579 10.49 16.02 41.05
C LYS A 579 9.97 14.75 40.38
N TYR A 580 9.75 14.80 39.06
CA TYR A 580 9.30 13.67 38.27
C TYR A 580 10.35 12.54 38.24
N ARG A 581 11.63 12.88 38.08
CA ARG A 581 12.76 11.94 38.15
C ARG A 581 12.77 11.19 39.49
N ARG A 582 12.67 11.89 40.62
CA ARG A 582 12.64 11.26 41.95
C ARG A 582 11.44 10.34 42.15
N LEU A 583 10.27 10.73 41.65
CA LEU A 583 9.07 9.86 41.64
C LEU A 583 9.35 8.53 40.90
N LEU A 584 10.00 8.60 39.74
CA LEU A 584 10.35 7.42 38.97
C LEU A 584 11.44 6.59 39.66
N ALA A 585 12.51 7.23 40.16
CA ALA A 585 13.61 6.55 40.84
C ALA A 585 13.15 5.81 42.10
N GLY A 586 12.26 6.42 42.90
CA GLY A 586 11.67 5.77 44.08
C GLY A 586 10.82 4.53 43.75
N SER A 587 10.33 4.39 42.51
CA SER A 587 9.59 3.20 42.07
C SER A 587 10.49 2.08 41.54
N LEU A 588 11.80 2.31 41.35
CA LEU A 588 12.77 1.30 40.91
C LEU A 588 13.27 0.38 42.04
N GLN A 589 13.09 0.77 43.31
CA GLN A 589 13.58 -0.03 44.44
C GLN A 589 12.78 -1.36 44.55
N PRO A 590 13.46 -2.52 44.63
CA PRO A 590 12.81 -3.82 44.56
C PRO A 590 12.10 -4.17 45.87
N THR A 591 10.79 -4.35 45.83
CA THR A 591 10.07 -5.17 46.81
C THR A 591 9.95 -6.61 46.28
N GLY A 592 10.97 -7.43 46.56
CA GLY A 592 10.94 -8.89 46.33
C GLY A 592 11.69 -9.39 45.08
N PRO A 593 11.99 -10.70 45.01
CA PRO A 593 12.94 -11.26 44.05
C PRO A 593 12.43 -11.13 42.61
N ALA A 594 13.32 -10.68 41.74
CA ALA A 594 13.08 -10.46 40.33
C ALA A 594 12.69 -11.75 39.62
N VAL A 595 11.45 -11.82 39.14
CA VAL A 595 11.12 -12.69 38.00
C VAL A 595 11.72 -12.00 36.78
N VAL A 596 12.69 -12.65 36.17
CA VAL A 596 13.26 -12.26 34.88
C VAL A 596 12.12 -12.33 33.86
N GLU A 597 11.52 -11.18 33.54
CA GLU A 597 10.54 -11.06 32.46
C GLU A 597 11.31 -11.17 31.14
N SER A 598 11.24 -12.36 30.54
CA SER A 598 11.64 -12.61 29.17
C SER A 598 10.93 -11.63 28.23
N ASP A 599 11.67 -11.09 27.27
CA ASP A 599 11.19 -10.34 26.12
C ASP A 599 9.85 -10.89 25.60
N VAL A 600 8.74 -10.23 25.98
CA VAL A 600 7.43 -10.53 25.42
C VAL A 600 7.44 -9.99 24.00
N THR A 601 7.76 -10.88 23.06
CA THR A 601 7.41 -10.77 21.66
C THR A 601 5.95 -10.32 21.54
N PRO A 602 5.61 -9.27 20.77
CA PRO A 602 4.23 -9.07 20.37
C PRO A 602 3.83 -10.28 19.51
N GLU A 603 2.88 -11.07 19.98
CA GLU A 603 2.25 -12.08 19.14
C GLU A 603 1.70 -11.42 17.86
N PRO A 604 1.89 -12.05 16.68
CA PRO A 604 1.30 -11.57 15.46
C PRO A 604 -0.22 -11.68 15.58
N VAL A 605 -0.90 -10.58 15.24
CA VAL A 605 -2.36 -10.52 15.15
C VAL A 605 -2.82 -11.61 14.19
N GLY A 606 -3.45 -12.65 14.74
CA GLY A 606 -4.10 -13.71 13.97
C GLY A 606 -5.16 -13.09 13.07
N VAL A 607 -5.06 -13.42 11.79
CA VAL A 607 -6.09 -13.18 10.78
C VAL A 607 -7.40 -13.77 11.29
N ALA A 608 -8.38 -12.93 11.53
CA ALA A 608 -9.75 -13.36 11.77
C ALA A 608 -10.24 -14.07 10.51
N ALA A 609 -10.31 -15.40 10.58
CA ALA A 609 -11.06 -16.19 9.63
C ALA A 609 -12.55 -15.91 9.84
N SER A 610 -13.16 -15.19 8.90
CA SER A 610 -14.62 -15.09 8.80
C SER A 610 -15.19 -16.44 8.36
N LYS A 611 -16.23 -16.88 9.05
CA LYS A 611 -17.25 -17.75 8.46
C LYS A 611 -18.11 -16.96 7.48
#